data_AF-A0A7K4FY32-F1
#
_entry.id   AF-A0A7K4FY32-F1
#
_cell.length_a   1.000
_cell.length_b   1.000
_cell.length_c   1.000
_cell.angle_alpha   90.00
_cell.angle_beta   90.00
_cell.angle_gamma   90.00
#
_symmetry.space_group_name_H-M   'P 1'
#
loop_
_entity.id
_entity.type
_entity.pdbx_description
1 polymer ?
#
loop_
_entity_poly.entity_id
_entity_poly.type
_entity_poly.pdbx_seq_one_letter_code
_entity_poly.pdbx_strand_id
1 'polypeptide(L)'
;MDYSFPGTHPFKSLRESMAKRLMEERSFFHELDVLKPQPATQQESEIAHDRSYIDQVKMLSDIGQGMLDEGDTPVFKGIYESALIRVGGSISALKSIDSGY
;
A
#
# COMPACT_ATOMS: atom_id res chain seq x y z
N MET A 1 3.95 -7.01 7.68
CA MET A 1 3.90 -6.19 6.44
C MET A 1 5.28 -5.64 6.26
N ASP A 2 5.93 -5.99 5.15
CA ASP A 2 7.35 -5.68 4.94
C ASP A 2 7.56 -4.42 4.10
N TYR A 3 6.53 -3.58 3.95
CA TYR A 3 6.65 -2.29 3.25
C TYR A 3 7.31 -1.24 4.12
N SER A 4 8.58 -0.97 3.87
CA SER A 4 9.32 0.04 4.58
C SER A 4 10.40 0.54 3.64
N PHE A 5 10.56 1.86 3.53
CA PHE A 5 11.63 2.36 2.66
C PHE A 5 12.98 1.94 3.27
N PRO A 6 13.97 1.57 2.44
CA PRO A 6 15.24 1.04 2.90
C PRO A 6 16.08 2.05 3.69
N GLY A 7 17.16 1.56 4.31
CA GLY A 7 18.18 2.41 4.94
C GLY A 7 17.65 3.30 6.06
N THR A 8 18.05 4.57 6.06
CA THR A 8 17.68 5.58 7.07
C THR A 8 16.44 6.40 6.68
N HIS A 9 15.75 6.06 5.59
CA HIS A 9 14.59 6.82 5.13
C HIS A 9 13.49 6.92 6.20
N PRO A 10 12.93 8.10 6.49
CA PRO A 10 11.96 8.30 7.58
C PRO A 10 10.60 7.61 7.34
N PHE A 11 10.27 7.29 6.08
CA PHE A 11 9.08 6.52 5.74
C PHE A 11 9.26 5.03 6.09
N LYS A 12 8.84 4.64 7.30
CA LYS A 12 8.91 3.27 7.81
C LYS A 12 7.53 2.69 8.10
N SER A 13 7.35 1.38 7.91
CA SER A 13 6.16 0.63 8.36
C SER A 13 5.90 0.72 9.86
N LEU A 14 6.91 1.11 10.65
CA LEU A 14 6.79 1.25 12.10
C LEU A 14 5.61 2.14 12.51
N ARG A 15 5.28 3.17 11.71
CA ARG A 15 4.12 4.02 12.00
C ARG A 15 2.80 3.25 11.98
N GLU A 16 2.63 2.36 11.01
CA GLU A 16 1.41 1.56 10.82
C GLU A 16 1.33 0.48 11.91
N SER A 17 2.46 -0.20 12.21
CA SER A 17 2.49 -1.23 13.25
C SER A 17 2.26 -0.65 14.64
N MET A 18 2.79 0.54 14.94
CA MET A 18 2.52 1.24 16.20
C MET A 18 1.06 1.68 16.31
N ALA A 19 0.47 2.20 15.23
CA ALA A 19 -0.95 2.57 15.23
C ALA A 19 -1.84 1.34 15.51
N LYS A 20 -1.61 0.23 14.81
CA LYS A 20 -2.32 -1.04 15.05
C LYS A 20 -2.15 -1.52 16.49
N ARG A 21 -0.92 -1.52 17.02
CA ARG A 21 -0.65 -1.92 18.41
C ARG A 21 -1.43 -1.08 19.41
N LEU A 22 -1.42 0.25 19.24
CA LEU A 22 -2.15 1.17 20.10
C LEU A 22 -3.68 1.01 20.00
N MET A 23 -4.20 0.60 18.85
CA MET A 23 -5.61 0.27 18.67
C MET A 23 -5.97 -1.04 19.38
N GLU A 24 -5.10 -2.06 19.30
CA GLU A 24 -5.25 -3.33 20.04
C GLU A 24 -5.20 -3.10 21.55
N GLU A 25 -4.21 -2.35 22.06
CA GLU A 25 -4.06 -2.02 23.48
C GLU A 25 -5.27 -1.28 24.05
N ARG A 26 -6.03 -0.57 23.20
CA ARG A 26 -7.25 0.16 23.56
C ARG A 26 -8.53 -0.56 23.14
N SER A 27 -8.45 -1.84 22.78
CA SER A 27 -9.62 -2.67 22.47
C SER A 27 -10.49 -2.18 21.30
N PHE A 28 -9.97 -1.34 20.39
CA PHE A 28 -10.73 -0.77 19.27
C PHE A 28 -11.30 -1.84 18.33
N PHE A 29 -10.57 -2.92 18.12
CA PHE A 29 -10.96 -3.96 17.16
C PHE A 29 -12.18 -4.78 17.59
N HIS A 30 -12.71 -4.59 18.81
CA HIS A 30 -13.98 -5.19 19.21
C HIS A 30 -15.20 -4.44 18.68
N GLU A 31 -15.03 -3.17 18.29
CA GLU A 31 -16.10 -2.32 17.76
C GLU A 31 -16.01 -2.15 16.23
N LEU A 32 -15.07 -2.84 15.58
CA LEU A 32 -14.75 -2.67 14.16
C LEU A 32 -14.77 -4.01 13.42
N ASP A 33 -15.42 -4.02 12.27
CA ASP A 33 -15.28 -5.12 11.32
C ASP A 33 -13.97 -4.98 10.54
N VAL A 34 -13.03 -5.88 10.84
CA VAL A 34 -11.71 -5.88 10.19
C VAL A 34 -11.78 -6.62 8.86
N LEU A 35 -11.81 -5.86 7.78
CA LEU A 35 -11.80 -6.40 6.42
C LEU A 35 -10.37 -6.57 5.90
N LYS A 36 -10.09 -7.74 5.33
CA LYS A 36 -8.82 -7.97 4.63
C LYS A 36 -8.90 -7.43 3.21
N PRO A 37 -8.04 -6.49 2.80
CA PRO A 37 -8.09 -5.92 1.47
C PRO A 37 -7.62 -6.93 0.41
N GLN A 38 -8.23 -6.87 -0.77
CA GLN A 38 -7.67 -7.50 -1.96
C GLN A 38 -6.72 -6.52 -2.65
N PRO A 39 -5.58 -6.96 -3.21
CA PRO A 39 -4.75 -6.09 -4.03
C PRO A 39 -5.56 -5.51 -5.20
N ALA A 40 -5.33 -4.24 -5.50
CA ALA A 40 -5.89 -3.62 -6.69
C ALA A 40 -5.38 -4.31 -7.96
N THR A 41 -6.22 -4.35 -8.97
CA THR A 41 -5.83 -4.74 -10.33
C THR A 41 -5.08 -3.61 -11.01
N GLN A 42 -4.31 -3.95 -12.06
CA GLN A 42 -3.69 -2.95 -12.91
C GLN A 42 -4.75 -2.05 -13.57
N GLN A 43 -5.86 -2.63 -14.03
CA GLN A 43 -6.97 -1.86 -14.63
C GLN A 43 -7.57 -0.84 -13.65
N GLU A 44 -7.72 -1.21 -12.37
CA GLU A 44 -8.18 -0.27 -11.34
C GLU A 44 -7.17 0.88 -11.11
N SER A 45 -5.87 0.61 -11.28
CA SER A 45 -4.82 1.63 -11.16
C SER A 45 -4.77 2.54 -12.40
N GLU A 46 -5.06 1.99 -13.59
CA GLU A 46 -5.14 2.72 -14.87
C GLU A 46 -6.27 3.76 -14.92
N ILE A 47 -7.23 3.71 -13.98
CA ILE A 47 -8.27 4.76 -13.85
C ILE A 47 -7.64 6.11 -13.47
N ALA A 48 -6.53 6.10 -12.72
CA ALA A 48 -5.89 7.31 -12.20
C ALA A 48 -4.49 7.57 -12.79
N HIS A 49 -3.86 6.57 -13.42
CA HIS A 49 -2.48 6.63 -13.87
C HIS A 49 -2.31 6.09 -15.29
N ASP A 50 -1.37 6.65 -16.04
CA ASP A 50 -1.00 6.13 -17.34
C ASP A 50 -0.37 4.74 -17.23
N ARG A 51 -0.70 3.86 -18.17
CA ARG A 51 -0.14 2.51 -18.24
C ARG A 51 1.39 2.50 -18.28
N SER A 52 2.01 3.44 -18.98
CA SER A 52 3.48 3.55 -19.06
C SER A 52 4.12 3.82 -17.70
N TYR A 53 3.47 4.61 -16.84
CA TYR A 53 3.95 4.85 -15.49
C TYR A 53 3.83 3.59 -14.62
N ILE A 54 2.68 2.91 -14.68
CA ILE A 54 2.46 1.66 -13.94
C ILE A 54 3.48 0.60 -14.35
N ASP A 55 3.70 0.42 -15.64
CA ASP A 55 4.67 -0.54 -16.19
C ASP A 55 6.10 -0.19 -15.75
N GLN A 56 6.45 1.10 -15.66
CA GLN A 56 7.74 1.55 -15.13
C GLN A 56 7.91 1.21 -13.64
N VAL A 57 6.90 1.50 -12.80
CA VAL A 57 6.93 1.18 -11.36
C VAL A 57 7.06 -0.33 -11.15
N LYS A 58 6.33 -1.12 -11.92
CA LYS A 58 6.38 -2.59 -11.88
C LYS A 58 7.77 -3.12 -12.25
N MET A 59 8.34 -2.64 -13.35
CA MET A 59 9.69 -3.02 -13.78
C MET A 59 10.75 -2.65 -12.73
N LEU A 60 10.66 -1.45 -12.15
CA LEU A 60 11.56 -1.03 -11.07
C LEU A 60 11.35 -1.88 -9.80
N SER A 61 10.11 -2.24 -9.46
CA SER A 61 9.80 -3.15 -8.36
C SER A 61 10.49 -4.50 -8.52
N ASP A 62 10.52 -5.06 -9.74
CA ASP A 62 11.21 -6.32 -10.03
C ASP A 62 12.73 -6.20 -9.90
N ILE A 63 13.30 -5.08 -10.35
CA ILE A 63 14.72 -4.75 -10.20
C ILE A 63 15.10 -4.57 -8.73
N GLY A 64 14.24 -3.92 -7.95
CA GLY A 64 14.39 -3.72 -6.50
C GLY A 64 15.42 -2.67 -6.09
N GLN A 65 15.86 -1.81 -7.00
CA GLN A 65 16.79 -0.70 -6.75
C GLN A 65 16.51 0.48 -7.69
N GLY A 66 16.92 1.69 -7.28
CA GLY A 66 16.66 2.94 -8.00
C GLY A 66 15.76 3.88 -7.21
N MET A 67 15.27 4.94 -7.88
CA MET A 67 14.34 5.92 -7.32
C MET A 67 13.13 6.05 -8.28
N LEU A 68 11.93 6.19 -7.74
CA LEU A 68 10.71 6.49 -8.51
C LEU A 68 10.56 8.00 -8.79
N ASP A 69 11.36 8.82 -8.11
CA ASP A 69 11.40 10.27 -8.26
C ASP A 69 12.87 10.76 -8.23
N GLU A 70 13.05 12.07 -8.07
CA GLU A 70 14.37 12.72 -8.08
C GLU A 70 15.18 12.55 -6.78
N GLY A 71 14.74 11.72 -5.80
CA GLY A 71 15.58 11.42 -4.63
C GLY A 71 14.91 11.06 -3.31
N ASP A 72 13.58 11.00 -3.23
CA ASP A 72 12.84 10.73 -1.99
C ASP A 72 12.16 9.36 -1.98
N THR A 73 11.77 8.81 -3.14
CA THR A 73 11.03 7.55 -3.24
C THR A 73 11.93 6.41 -3.71
N PRO A 74 12.67 5.75 -2.81
CA PRO A 74 13.50 4.59 -3.15
C PRO A 74 12.68 3.39 -3.58
N VAL A 75 13.18 2.72 -4.60
CA VAL A 75 12.69 1.44 -5.05
C VAL A 75 13.26 0.33 -4.17
N PHE A 76 12.42 -0.65 -3.85
CA PHE A 76 12.82 -1.92 -3.26
C PHE A 76 11.96 -3.03 -3.85
N LYS A 77 12.43 -4.27 -3.72
CA LYS A 77 11.74 -5.43 -4.29
C LYS A 77 10.34 -5.57 -3.70
N GLY A 78 9.32 -5.58 -4.55
CA GLY A 78 7.93 -5.73 -4.12
C GLY A 78 7.21 -4.41 -3.79
N ILE A 79 7.77 -3.24 -4.12
CA ILE A 79 7.14 -1.93 -3.89
C ILE A 79 5.83 -1.79 -4.67
N TYR A 80 5.74 -2.34 -5.88
CA TYR A 80 4.53 -2.34 -6.71
C TYR A 80 3.41 -3.13 -6.04
N GLU A 81 3.66 -4.39 -5.66
CA GLU A 81 2.72 -5.27 -4.97
C GLU A 81 2.25 -4.64 -3.66
N SER A 82 3.18 -4.01 -2.94
CA SER A 82 2.87 -3.29 -1.72
C SER A 82 1.94 -2.10 -1.99
N ALA A 83 2.14 -1.33 -3.07
CA ALA A 83 1.25 -0.24 -3.45
C ALA A 83 -0.15 -0.76 -3.81
N LEU A 84 -0.25 -1.86 -4.55
CA LEU A 84 -1.53 -2.49 -4.92
C LEU A 84 -2.37 -2.86 -3.70
N ILE A 85 -1.77 -3.31 -2.59
CA ILE A 85 -2.50 -3.61 -1.36
C ILE A 85 -3.13 -2.36 -0.74
N ARG A 86 -2.53 -1.17 -0.89
CA ARG A 86 -3.06 0.07 -0.27
C ARG A 86 -4.19 0.63 -1.08
N VAL A 87 -3.99 0.72 -2.39
CA VAL A 87 -5.05 1.08 -3.34
C VAL A 87 -6.22 0.09 -3.18
N GLY A 88 -5.89 -1.19 -3.12
CA GLY A 88 -6.84 -2.28 -2.88
C GLY A 88 -7.61 -2.16 -1.57
N GLY A 89 -6.99 -1.62 -0.50
CA GLY A 89 -7.65 -1.29 0.75
C GLY A 89 -8.71 -0.20 0.59
N SER A 90 -8.37 0.90 -0.08
CA SER A 90 -9.34 1.96 -0.38
C SER A 90 -10.50 1.46 -1.24
N ILE A 91 -10.21 0.67 -2.28
CA ILE A 91 -11.23 0.07 -3.15
C ILE A 91 -12.11 -0.91 -2.38
N SER A 92 -11.53 -1.76 -1.52
CA SER A 92 -12.28 -2.73 -0.71
C SER A 92 -13.23 -2.03 0.26
N ALA A 93 -12.77 -0.95 0.90
CA ALA A 93 -13.62 -0.13 1.78
C ALA A 93 -14.78 0.51 1.00
N LEU A 94 -14.52 1.07 -0.18
CA LEU A 94 -15.55 1.66 -1.03
C LEU A 94 -16.59 0.62 -1.47
N LYS A 95 -16.15 -0.56 -1.91
CA LYS A 95 -17.04 -1.68 -2.29
C LYS A 95 -17.91 -2.12 -1.11
N SER A 96 -17.36 -2.11 0.11
CA SER A 96 -18.13 -2.42 1.33
C SER A 96 -19.29 -1.42 1.49
N ILE A 97 -18.99 -0.12 1.47
CA ILE A 97 -20.00 0.95 1.60
C ILE A 97 -21.07 0.84 0.50
N ASP A 98 -20.65 0.65 -0.76
CA ASP A 98 -21.57 0.52 -1.90
C ASP A 98 -22.49 -0.70 -1.77
N SER A 99 -22.01 -1.78 -1.16
CA SER A 99 -22.81 -2.99 -0.87
C SER A 99 -23.75 -2.88 0.34
N GLY A 100 -23.78 -1.72 0.99
CA GLY A 100 -24.70 -1.44 2.11
C GLY A 100 -24.13 -1.74 3.50
N TYR A 101 -22.80 -1.68 3.66
CA TYR A 101 -22.20 -1.47 4.98
C TYR A 101 -22.53 -0.08 5.54
#